data_AF-A0API4-F1
#
_entry.id   AF-A0API4-F1
#
_cell.length_a   1.000
_cell.length_b   1.000
_cell.length_c   1.000
_cell.angle_alpha   90.00
_cell.angle_beta   90.00
_cell.angle_gamma   90.00
#
_symmetry.space_group_name_H-M   'P 1'
#
loop_
_entity.id
_entity.type
_entity.pdbx_description
1 polymer ?
#
loop_
_entity_poly.entity_id
_entity_poly.type
_entity_poly.pdbx_seq_one_letter_code
_entity_poly.pdbx_strand_id
1 'polypeptide(L)'
;MRFLVVLACLVAVCAAGTLPNEVEQRLLELADQNGDIDLVAEPQEGVEVAPQFIVSWQARRFIRKLQKQMECGWPQYGIPVLAPLRINEFDLDYKKGIFETLNHVFRLKIAGLNDFNIQKFKLNVITSKITFDFLFKNIDTTAQKYDTDTLIDALRQLGLSVEYEGSGELLFDLVNLRIAGTLKYKLPMLWGSAKITSLKTTISLESVTSDITGFMGNGKINRAINSQLENIVVKGINGNQDAISETIENAIVPRVNKMLKGKDFWTVVDLILASSDGESEDDPIVIDCDPSADPWA
;
A
#
# COMPACT_ATOMS: atom_id res chain seq x y z
N MET A 1 4.64 2.29 -6.15
CA MET A 1 3.47 2.40 -7.07
C MET A 1 2.71 1.09 -7.27
N ARG A 2 3.34 -0.06 -7.54
CA ARG A 2 2.62 -1.33 -7.85
C ARG A 2 1.78 -1.84 -6.67
N PHE A 3 2.26 -1.70 -5.44
CA PHE A 3 1.50 -2.01 -4.23
C PHE A 3 0.22 -1.17 -4.08
N LEU A 4 0.30 0.15 -4.28
CA LEU A 4 -0.88 1.01 -4.20
C LEU A 4 -1.91 0.71 -5.31
N VAL A 5 -1.46 0.19 -6.46
CA VAL A 5 -2.36 -0.33 -7.50
C VAL A 5 -3.10 -1.57 -7.00
N VAL A 6 -2.43 -2.50 -6.31
CA VAL A 6 -3.09 -3.66 -5.68
C VAL A 6 -4.09 -3.22 -4.62
N LEU A 7 -3.73 -2.26 -3.78
CA LEU A 7 -4.58 -1.75 -2.71
C LEU A 7 -5.80 -0.99 -3.27
N ALA A 8 -5.62 -0.19 -4.32
CA ALA A 8 -6.73 0.46 -5.02
C ALA A 8 -7.57 -0.51 -5.85
N CYS A 9 -6.95 -1.54 -6.43
CA CYS A 9 -7.67 -2.66 -7.01
C CYS A 9 -8.52 -3.31 -5.93
N LEU A 10 -7.98 -3.70 -4.78
CA LEU A 10 -8.74 -4.26 -3.64
C LEU A 10 -9.90 -3.35 -3.26
N VAL A 11 -9.72 -2.03 -3.17
CA VAL A 11 -10.81 -1.11 -2.87
C VAL A 11 -11.91 -1.17 -3.95
N ALA A 12 -11.53 -1.09 -5.24
CA ALA A 12 -12.47 -1.16 -6.36
C ALA A 12 -13.12 -2.55 -6.52
N VAL A 13 -12.40 -3.58 -6.12
CA VAL A 13 -12.74 -4.98 -6.19
C VAL A 13 -13.72 -5.26 -5.06
N CYS A 14 -13.44 -4.98 -3.79
CA CYS A 14 -14.46 -5.00 -2.72
C CYS A 14 -15.72 -4.14 -3.01
N ALA A 15 -15.63 -3.12 -3.89
CA ALA A 15 -16.80 -2.39 -4.42
C ALA A 15 -17.63 -3.19 -5.43
N ALA A 16 -16.96 -4.00 -6.25
CA ALA A 16 -17.54 -4.84 -7.27
C ALA A 16 -17.96 -6.21 -6.74
N GLY A 17 -17.51 -6.63 -5.54
CA GLY A 17 -17.76 -7.96 -4.96
C GLY A 17 -19.20 -8.25 -4.53
N THR A 18 -20.13 -7.36 -4.83
CA THR A 18 -21.57 -7.55 -4.70
C THR A 18 -22.12 -7.01 -6.00
N LEU A 19 -22.81 -7.79 -6.85
CA LEU A 19 -24.26 -7.65 -7.01
C LEU A 19 -24.76 -8.35 -8.29
N PRO A 20 -25.52 -9.47 -8.27
CA PRO A 20 -26.62 -9.79 -9.20
C PRO A 20 -27.70 -8.69 -9.28
N ASN A 21 -28.53 -8.64 -10.34
CA ASN A 21 -29.65 -7.69 -10.47
C ASN A 21 -30.66 -7.73 -9.29
N GLU A 22 -30.70 -8.82 -8.52
CA GLU A 22 -31.52 -8.96 -7.31
C GLU A 22 -30.87 -8.33 -6.06
N VAL A 23 -29.59 -7.98 -6.12
CA VAL A 23 -28.82 -7.56 -4.93
C VAL A 23 -28.88 -6.05 -4.72
N GLU A 24 -29.30 -5.24 -5.69
CA GLU A 24 -29.49 -3.79 -5.47
C GLU A 24 -30.56 -3.56 -4.41
N GLN A 25 -31.63 -4.37 -4.43
CA GLN A 25 -32.63 -4.42 -3.36
C GLN A 25 -32.04 -4.92 -2.05
N ARG A 26 -31.21 -5.98 -2.09
CA ARG A 26 -30.57 -6.56 -0.89
C ARG A 26 -29.51 -5.66 -0.24
N LEU A 27 -28.83 -4.81 -1.00
CA LEU A 27 -27.92 -3.78 -0.49
C LEU A 27 -28.69 -2.61 0.11
N LEU A 28 -29.83 -2.22 -0.49
CA LEU A 28 -30.72 -1.23 0.11
C LEU A 28 -31.32 -1.74 1.43
N GLU A 29 -31.53 -3.05 1.57
CA GLU A 29 -31.95 -3.68 2.84
C GLU A 29 -30.84 -3.69 3.90
N LEU A 30 -29.57 -3.81 3.50
CA LEU A 30 -28.42 -3.82 4.41
C LEU A 30 -27.87 -2.41 4.70
N ALA A 31 -28.18 -1.45 3.85
CA ALA A 31 -27.77 -0.07 4.00
C ALA A 31 -28.56 0.62 5.11
N ASP A 32 -27.88 1.46 5.88
CA ASP A 32 -28.57 2.36 6.81
C ASP A 32 -29.38 3.43 6.04
N GLN A 33 -30.03 4.32 6.80
CA GLN A 33 -30.83 5.42 6.24
C GLN A 33 -30.03 6.38 5.33
N ASN A 34 -28.70 6.36 5.40
CA ASN A 34 -27.79 7.17 4.60
C ASN A 34 -27.20 6.40 3.39
N GLY A 35 -27.66 5.17 3.14
CA GLY A 35 -27.14 4.32 2.07
C GLY A 35 -25.78 3.70 2.38
N ASP A 36 -25.40 3.72 3.64
CA ASP A 36 -24.09 3.36 4.15
C ASP A 36 -24.09 1.89 4.60
N ILE A 37 -23.12 1.12 4.11
CA ILE A 37 -22.90 -0.28 4.47
C ILE A 37 -21.50 -0.35 5.05
N ASP A 38 -21.40 -0.46 6.37
CA ASP A 38 -20.12 -0.73 7.01
C ASP A 38 -19.69 -2.15 6.65
N LEU A 39 -18.45 -2.27 6.22
CA LEU A 39 -17.87 -3.55 5.82
C LEU A 39 -16.88 -4.06 6.88
N VAL A 40 -16.49 -3.20 7.83
CA VAL A 40 -15.72 -3.54 9.03
C VAL A 40 -16.40 -2.89 10.23
N ALA A 41 -16.76 -3.64 11.28
CA ALA A 41 -17.13 -3.04 12.56
C ALA A 41 -15.85 -2.70 13.34
N GLU A 42 -15.82 -1.49 13.87
CA GLU A 42 -14.85 -1.11 14.91
C GLU A 42 -15.09 -2.00 16.14
N PRO A 43 -14.03 -2.52 16.79
CA PRO A 43 -14.17 -3.12 18.12
C PRO A 43 -14.74 -2.07 19.07
N GLN A 44 -15.75 -2.43 19.87
CA GLN A 44 -16.22 -1.57 20.94
C GLN A 44 -15.07 -1.30 21.93
N GLU A 45 -14.93 -0.04 22.37
CA GLU A 45 -13.89 0.35 23.34
C GLU A 45 -13.89 -0.59 24.56
N GLY A 46 -12.73 -1.19 24.85
CA GLY A 46 -12.52 -2.03 26.03
C GLY A 46 -12.57 -3.54 25.79
N VAL A 47 -12.72 -4.02 24.55
CA VAL A 47 -12.65 -5.45 24.23
C VAL A 47 -11.65 -5.70 23.09
N GLU A 48 -10.56 -6.43 23.37
CA GLU A 48 -9.67 -6.99 22.33
C GLU A 48 -10.41 -8.09 21.56
N VAL A 49 -11.29 -7.70 20.64
CA VAL A 49 -11.87 -8.61 19.66
C VAL A 49 -11.29 -8.23 18.31
N ALA A 50 -10.88 -9.24 17.54
CA ALA A 50 -10.57 -9.06 16.12
C ALA A 50 -11.73 -8.31 15.43
N PRO A 51 -11.46 -7.37 14.50
CA PRO A 51 -12.48 -6.57 13.84
C PRO A 51 -13.60 -7.47 13.29
N GLN A 52 -14.83 -7.26 13.75
CA GLN A 52 -15.99 -8.01 13.28
C GLN A 52 -16.49 -7.36 11.99
N PHE A 53 -16.22 -7.95 10.84
CA PHE A 53 -16.70 -7.40 9.58
C PHE A 53 -18.23 -7.53 9.50
N ILE A 54 -18.92 -6.43 9.20
CA ILE A 54 -20.38 -6.40 8.98
C ILE A 54 -20.75 -7.01 7.60
N VAL A 55 -19.78 -7.17 6.68
CA VAL A 55 -19.94 -8.08 5.51
C VAL A 55 -19.72 -9.53 5.88
N SER A 56 -20.35 -10.39 5.06
CA SER A 56 -20.11 -11.82 5.00
C SER A 56 -18.63 -12.18 5.09
N TRP A 57 -18.36 -13.32 5.71
CA TRP A 57 -17.04 -13.96 5.78
C TRP A 57 -16.26 -13.99 4.45
N GLN A 58 -16.96 -13.92 3.32
CA GLN A 58 -16.44 -13.85 1.95
C GLN A 58 -15.49 -12.64 1.75
N ALA A 59 -15.86 -11.45 2.24
CA ALA A 59 -15.02 -10.27 2.09
C ALA A 59 -13.72 -10.39 2.91
N ARG A 60 -13.83 -10.92 4.14
CA ARG A 60 -12.67 -11.19 5.01
C ARG A 60 -11.73 -12.19 4.37
N ARG A 61 -12.30 -13.28 3.86
CA ARG A 61 -11.57 -14.33 3.17
C ARG A 61 -10.90 -13.80 1.91
N PHE A 62 -11.57 -12.94 1.13
CA PHE A 62 -10.98 -12.29 -0.03
C PHE A 62 -9.77 -11.42 0.34
N ILE A 63 -9.88 -10.59 1.38
CA ILE A 63 -8.77 -9.78 1.89
C ILE A 63 -7.59 -10.66 2.29
N ARG A 64 -7.84 -11.73 3.07
CA ARG A 64 -6.79 -12.67 3.48
C ARG A 64 -6.19 -13.40 2.27
N LYS A 65 -7.01 -13.78 1.29
CA LYS A 65 -6.56 -14.36 0.00
C LYS A 65 -5.64 -13.39 -0.72
N LEU A 66 -5.98 -12.10 -0.75
CA LEU A 66 -5.15 -11.08 -1.37
C LEU A 66 -3.84 -10.87 -0.60
N GLN A 67 -3.88 -10.77 0.73
CA GLN A 67 -2.68 -10.70 1.57
C GLN A 67 -1.74 -11.89 1.31
N LYS A 68 -2.30 -13.09 1.13
CA LYS A 68 -1.53 -14.29 0.79
C LYS A 68 -1.01 -14.24 -0.66
N GLN A 69 -1.83 -13.81 -1.61
CA GLN A 69 -1.45 -13.67 -3.02
C GLN A 69 -0.32 -12.66 -3.24
N MET A 70 -0.15 -11.68 -2.34
CA MET A 70 0.98 -10.73 -2.40
C MET A 70 2.34 -11.41 -2.31
N GLU A 71 2.43 -12.61 -1.72
CA GLU A 71 3.66 -13.42 -1.69
C GLU A 71 4.03 -13.94 -3.10
N CYS A 72 3.08 -13.92 -4.04
CA CYS A 72 3.27 -14.39 -5.41
C CYS A 72 3.12 -13.29 -6.46
N GLY A 73 2.50 -12.18 -6.09
CA GLY A 73 2.18 -11.09 -7.01
C GLY A 73 1.12 -11.49 -8.03
N TRP A 74 1.08 -10.74 -9.13
CA TRP A 74 0.23 -11.02 -10.29
C TRP A 74 1.04 -10.83 -11.59
N PRO A 75 1.84 -11.83 -11.98
CA PRO A 75 2.69 -11.76 -13.19
C PRO A 75 1.90 -11.44 -14.46
N GLN A 76 0.67 -11.95 -14.58
CA GLN A 76 -0.25 -11.68 -15.69
C GLN A 76 -0.62 -10.19 -15.82
N TYR A 77 -0.48 -9.42 -14.73
CA TYR A 77 -0.72 -7.98 -14.69
C TYR A 77 0.58 -7.17 -14.54
N GLY A 78 1.75 -7.82 -14.63
CA GLY A 78 3.06 -7.19 -14.42
C GLY A 78 3.30 -6.70 -12.99
N ILE A 79 2.55 -7.25 -12.03
CA ILE A 79 2.70 -6.95 -10.60
C ILE A 79 3.63 -8.03 -10.02
N PRO A 80 4.82 -7.66 -9.52
CA PRO A 80 5.76 -8.63 -8.94
C PRO A 80 5.27 -9.07 -7.56
N VAL A 81 6.01 -10.00 -6.95
CA VAL A 81 5.90 -10.30 -5.52
C VAL A 81 5.98 -9.00 -4.71
N LEU A 82 5.07 -8.83 -3.77
CA LEU A 82 4.97 -7.66 -2.90
C LEU A 82 5.26 -7.99 -1.44
N ALA A 83 5.28 -9.27 -1.05
CA ALA A 83 5.52 -9.70 0.32
C ALA A 83 6.55 -10.85 0.39
N PRO A 84 7.84 -10.56 0.63
CA PRO A 84 8.44 -9.23 0.60
C PRO A 84 8.68 -8.75 -0.83
N LEU A 85 8.53 -7.44 -1.06
CA LEU A 85 8.94 -6.82 -2.31
C LEU A 85 10.46 -6.82 -2.38
N ARG A 86 10.98 -7.36 -3.47
CA ARG A 86 12.41 -7.53 -3.73
C ARG A 86 12.83 -6.72 -4.95
N ILE A 87 13.82 -5.84 -4.77
CA ILE A 87 14.45 -5.05 -5.83
C ILE A 87 15.95 -5.34 -5.82
N ASN A 88 16.48 -5.87 -6.93
CA ASN A 88 17.88 -6.27 -7.01
C ASN A 88 18.82 -5.06 -6.89
N GLU A 89 18.57 -4.02 -7.66
CA GLU A 89 19.42 -2.83 -7.73
C GLU A 89 18.51 -1.63 -8.06
N PHE A 90 18.77 -0.48 -7.43
CA PHE A 90 18.17 0.78 -7.85
C PHE A 90 19.04 1.97 -7.46
N ASP A 91 18.96 3.01 -8.28
CA ASP A 91 19.68 4.25 -8.08
C ASP A 91 18.74 5.32 -7.51
N LEU A 92 19.22 6.02 -6.48
CA LEU A 92 18.59 7.19 -5.90
C LEU A 92 19.49 8.41 -6.10
N ASP A 93 19.12 9.22 -7.07
CA ASP A 93 19.68 10.56 -7.25
C ASP A 93 18.84 11.58 -6.47
N TYR A 94 19.50 12.33 -5.59
CA TYR A 94 18.90 13.45 -4.89
C TYR A 94 19.78 14.68 -4.97
N LYS A 95 19.22 15.74 -5.55
CA LYS A 95 19.86 17.07 -5.63
C LYS A 95 18.96 18.11 -4.98
N LYS A 96 19.43 18.71 -3.88
CA LYS A 96 18.73 19.82 -3.23
C LYS A 96 19.69 20.76 -2.52
N GLY A 97 19.68 22.03 -2.95
CA GLY A 97 20.48 23.09 -2.32
C GLY A 97 21.97 22.81 -2.44
N ILE A 98 22.62 22.57 -1.31
CA ILE A 98 24.05 22.28 -1.22
C ILE A 98 24.37 20.77 -1.23
N PHE A 99 23.36 19.91 -1.29
CA PHE A 99 23.54 18.45 -1.27
C PHE A 99 23.20 17.87 -2.64
N GLU A 100 24.14 17.13 -3.18
CA GLU A 100 23.95 16.22 -4.31
C GLU A 100 24.41 14.83 -3.86
N THR A 101 23.54 13.83 -3.97
CA THR A 101 23.86 12.46 -3.55
C THR A 101 23.35 11.46 -4.57
N LEU A 102 24.24 10.59 -4.99
CA LEU A 102 23.97 9.44 -5.85
C LEU A 102 24.10 8.20 -4.97
N ASN A 103 23.01 7.47 -4.79
CA ASN A 103 23.01 6.27 -3.96
C ASN A 103 22.67 5.06 -4.82
N HIS A 104 23.54 4.06 -4.80
CA HIS A 104 23.33 2.77 -5.44
C HIS A 104 22.95 1.77 -4.36
N VAL A 105 21.72 1.26 -4.42
CA VAL A 105 21.21 0.35 -3.39
C VAL A 105 21.04 -1.04 -3.97
N PHE A 106 21.62 -2.03 -3.30
CA PHE A 106 21.66 -3.43 -3.70
C PHE A 106 20.80 -4.30 -2.78
N ARG A 107 19.98 -5.15 -3.40
CA ARG A 107 19.10 -6.15 -2.78
C ARG A 107 18.22 -5.52 -1.70
N LEU A 108 17.40 -4.57 -2.12
CA LEU A 108 16.38 -3.98 -1.27
C LEU A 108 15.23 -4.97 -1.08
N LYS A 109 14.90 -5.22 0.18
CA LYS A 109 13.77 -6.02 0.63
C LYS A 109 12.83 -5.14 1.43
N ILE A 110 11.55 -5.15 1.07
CA ILE A 110 10.48 -4.49 1.83
C ILE A 110 9.50 -5.56 2.29
N ALA A 111 9.44 -5.80 3.59
CA ALA A 111 8.52 -6.74 4.23
C ALA A 111 7.35 -6.01 4.92
N GLY A 112 6.32 -6.75 5.34
CA GLY A 112 5.15 -6.19 6.04
C GLY A 112 4.07 -5.57 5.15
N LEU A 113 4.25 -5.51 3.82
CA LEU A 113 3.24 -4.95 2.91
C LEU A 113 1.92 -5.76 2.89
N ASN A 114 1.95 -7.05 3.22
CA ASN A 114 0.76 -7.89 3.35
C ASN A 114 0.19 -7.93 4.78
N ASP A 115 0.88 -7.38 5.78
CA ASP A 115 0.49 -7.39 7.20
C ASP A 115 -0.19 -6.07 7.60
N PHE A 116 -1.33 -5.80 6.96
CA PHE A 116 -2.15 -4.63 7.26
C PHE A 116 -3.48 -5.01 7.91
N ASN A 117 -3.88 -4.16 8.83
CA ASN A 117 -5.20 -4.20 9.46
C ASN A 117 -6.14 -3.26 8.72
N ILE A 118 -7.33 -3.74 8.40
CA ILE A 118 -8.39 -2.89 7.87
C ILE A 118 -9.15 -2.31 9.06
N GLN A 119 -8.94 -1.03 9.33
CA GLN A 119 -9.63 -0.32 10.41
C GLN A 119 -11.04 0.08 9.97
N LYS A 120 -11.19 0.47 8.71
CA LYS A 120 -12.47 0.86 8.12
C LYS A 120 -12.52 0.45 6.67
N PHE A 121 -13.65 -0.09 6.29
CA PHE A 121 -14.01 -0.25 4.89
C PHE A 121 -15.52 -0.06 4.85
N LYS A 122 -16.02 0.92 4.10
CA LYS A 122 -17.44 1.31 4.11
C LYS A 122 -17.87 1.60 2.68
N LEU A 123 -18.93 0.94 2.23
CA LEU A 123 -19.51 1.16 0.92
C LEU A 123 -20.77 2.03 1.08
N ASN A 124 -20.83 3.14 0.36
CA ASN A 124 -22.03 3.93 0.22
C ASN A 124 -22.57 3.76 -1.20
N VAL A 125 -23.67 3.01 -1.33
CA VAL A 125 -24.24 2.64 -2.63
C VAL A 125 -24.92 3.83 -3.31
N ILE A 126 -25.57 4.71 -2.53
CA ILE A 126 -26.28 5.91 -3.03
C ILE A 126 -25.29 6.88 -3.68
N THR A 127 -24.13 7.09 -3.06
CA THR A 127 -23.09 8.03 -3.52
C THR A 127 -22.00 7.35 -4.34
N SER A 128 -22.09 6.03 -4.55
CA SER A 128 -21.08 5.21 -5.23
C SER A 128 -19.67 5.49 -4.72
N LYS A 129 -19.53 5.49 -3.40
CA LYS A 129 -18.33 5.91 -2.68
C LYS A 129 -17.90 4.83 -1.72
N ILE A 130 -16.61 4.57 -1.65
CA ILE A 130 -15.99 3.70 -0.67
C ILE A 130 -15.14 4.55 0.25
N THR A 131 -15.27 4.35 1.55
CA THR A 131 -14.35 4.88 2.55
C THR A 131 -13.47 3.72 3.01
N PHE A 132 -12.16 3.90 3.01
CA PHE A 132 -11.22 2.86 3.44
C PHE A 132 -10.21 3.44 4.43
N ASP A 133 -9.66 2.54 5.25
CA ASP A 133 -8.64 2.84 6.24
C ASP A 133 -7.84 1.58 6.56
N PHE A 134 -6.57 1.62 6.21
CA PHE A 134 -5.61 0.54 6.38
C PHE A 134 -4.49 1.00 7.31
N LEU A 135 -4.15 0.15 8.28
CA LEU A 135 -3.04 0.36 9.19
C LEU A 135 -2.00 -0.74 8.97
N PHE A 136 -0.79 -0.32 8.60
CA PHE A 136 0.40 -1.15 8.57
C PHE A 136 1.13 -0.92 9.87
N LYS A 137 1.16 -1.92 10.76
CA LYS A 137 1.82 -1.78 12.06
C LYS A 137 3.32 -1.60 11.88
N ASN A 138 3.90 -2.38 10.96
CA ASN A 138 5.32 -2.30 10.64
C ASN A 138 5.55 -2.63 9.16
N ILE A 139 6.40 -1.83 8.51
CA ILE A 139 6.92 -2.12 7.17
C ILE A 139 8.44 -2.06 7.27
N ASP A 140 9.07 -3.22 7.23
CA ASP A 140 10.52 -3.33 7.37
C ASP A 140 11.20 -3.16 6.02
N THR A 141 12.12 -2.21 5.91
CA THR A 141 12.93 -2.02 4.70
C THR A 141 14.39 -2.28 5.00
N THR A 142 14.96 -3.28 4.34
CA THR A 142 16.38 -3.65 4.49
C THR A 142 17.08 -3.63 3.14
N ALA A 143 18.32 -3.19 3.06
CA ALA A 143 19.18 -3.41 1.91
C ALA A 143 20.48 -4.09 2.33
N GLN A 144 20.97 -5.04 1.53
CA GLN A 144 22.22 -5.74 1.84
C GLN A 144 23.41 -4.78 1.76
N LYS A 145 23.40 -3.87 0.79
CA LYS A 145 24.44 -2.88 0.61
C LYS A 145 23.84 -1.64 -0.01
N TYR A 146 24.35 -0.48 0.38
CA TYR A 146 24.27 0.71 -0.44
C TYR A 146 25.65 1.34 -0.58
N ASP A 147 25.89 1.97 -1.72
CA ASP A 147 27.02 2.85 -1.97
C ASP A 147 26.47 4.27 -2.15
N THR A 148 27.16 5.27 -1.61
CA THR A 148 26.75 6.67 -1.72
C THR A 148 27.92 7.52 -2.17
N ASP A 149 27.65 8.37 -3.15
CA ASP A 149 28.52 9.44 -3.62
C ASP A 149 27.82 10.75 -3.31
N THR A 150 28.30 11.48 -2.31
CA THR A 150 27.67 12.70 -1.82
C THR A 150 28.60 13.90 -1.93
N LEU A 151 28.17 14.90 -2.69
CA LEU A 151 28.84 16.18 -2.83
C LEU A 151 28.11 17.24 -1.99
N ILE A 152 28.89 17.91 -1.13
CA ILE A 152 28.43 18.97 -0.22
C ILE A 152 29.06 20.29 -0.65
N ASP A 153 28.24 21.16 -1.25
CA ASP A 153 28.60 22.46 -1.82
C ASP A 153 28.46 23.63 -0.82
N ALA A 154 28.48 23.34 0.48
CA ALA A 154 28.31 24.35 1.53
C ALA A 154 29.33 25.51 1.44
N LEU A 155 30.53 25.22 0.92
CA LEU A 155 31.64 26.18 0.81
C LEU A 155 31.93 26.59 -0.64
N ARG A 156 30.98 26.38 -1.57
CA ARG A 156 31.18 26.65 -3.00
C ARG A 156 31.56 28.10 -3.28
N GLN A 157 31.08 29.05 -2.47
CA GLN A 157 31.45 30.48 -2.56
C GLN A 157 32.92 30.76 -2.24
N LEU A 158 33.58 29.85 -1.51
CA LEU A 158 35.00 29.87 -1.21
C LEU A 158 35.82 28.99 -2.18
N GLY A 159 35.18 28.44 -3.22
CA GLY A 159 35.81 27.52 -4.18
C GLY A 159 36.07 26.12 -3.64
N LEU A 160 35.39 25.72 -2.55
CA LEU A 160 35.58 24.43 -1.88
C LEU A 160 34.30 23.60 -1.93
N SER A 161 34.42 22.33 -2.31
CA SER A 161 33.40 21.30 -2.18
C SER A 161 33.94 20.15 -1.33
N VAL A 162 33.05 19.42 -0.66
CA VAL A 162 33.41 18.20 0.07
C VAL A 162 32.73 17.03 -0.60
N GLU A 163 33.52 16.08 -1.08
CA GLU A 163 33.02 14.81 -1.60
C GLU A 163 33.10 13.75 -0.50
N TYR A 164 32.06 12.93 -0.43
CA TYR A 164 31.94 11.84 0.52
C TYR A 164 31.50 10.58 -0.21
N GLU A 165 32.38 9.58 -0.20
CA GLU A 165 32.07 8.22 -0.60
C GLU A 165 31.79 7.37 0.65
N GLY A 166 30.72 6.59 0.63
CA GLY A 166 30.35 5.70 1.71
C GLY A 166 29.78 4.39 1.20
N SER A 167 29.91 3.34 2.00
CA SER A 167 29.18 2.09 1.79
C SER A 167 28.73 1.53 3.13
N GLY A 168 27.53 0.94 3.15
CA GLY A 168 26.97 0.38 4.38
C GLY A 168 25.71 -0.44 4.14
N GLU A 169 25.08 -0.77 5.24
CA GLU A 169 23.79 -1.46 5.29
C GLU A 169 22.67 -0.44 5.62
N LEU A 170 21.46 -0.74 5.15
CA LEU A 170 20.28 0.07 5.38
C LEU A 170 19.23 -0.76 6.10
N LEU A 171 18.83 -0.30 7.28
CA LEU A 171 17.62 -0.70 7.97
C LEU A 171 16.73 0.53 8.14
N PHE A 172 15.47 0.44 7.73
CA PHE A 172 14.54 1.56 7.71
C PHE A 172 13.10 1.06 7.82
N ASP A 173 12.48 1.26 8.98
CA ASP A 173 11.18 0.71 9.29
C ASP A 173 10.15 1.83 9.42
N LEU A 174 8.99 1.64 8.79
CA LEU A 174 7.83 2.52 8.95
C LEU A 174 6.91 1.95 10.03
N VAL A 175 6.70 2.69 11.12
CA VAL A 175 5.87 2.26 12.24
C VAL A 175 4.52 2.96 12.19
N ASN A 176 3.45 2.15 12.24
CA ASN A 176 2.06 2.61 12.18
C ASN A 176 1.79 3.55 10.99
N LEU A 177 2.16 3.11 9.78
CA LEU A 177 1.74 3.76 8.55
C LEU A 177 0.25 3.52 8.34
N ARG A 178 -0.55 4.60 8.27
CA ARG A 178 -1.98 4.54 7.99
C ARG A 178 -2.27 5.15 6.63
N ILE A 179 -3.04 4.42 5.84
CA ILE A 179 -3.52 4.85 4.52
C ILE A 179 -5.04 4.84 4.58
N ALA A 180 -5.63 6.02 4.66
CA ALA A 180 -7.08 6.20 4.72
C ALA A 180 -7.56 7.05 3.54
N GLY A 181 -8.82 6.94 3.16
CA GLY A 181 -9.30 7.70 2.03
C GLY A 181 -10.69 7.39 1.56
N THR A 182 -11.03 8.00 0.43
CA THR A 182 -12.27 7.74 -0.28
C THR A 182 -12.03 7.45 -1.75
N LEU A 183 -12.71 6.44 -2.26
CA LEU A 183 -12.74 6.10 -3.67
C LEU A 183 -14.16 6.31 -4.20
N LYS A 184 -14.32 7.05 -5.30
CA LYS A 184 -15.61 7.19 -6.00
C LYS A 184 -15.58 6.38 -7.28
N TYR A 185 -16.60 5.56 -7.49
CA TYR A 185 -16.71 4.71 -8.67
C TYR A 185 -18.01 4.97 -9.44
N LYS A 186 -18.07 4.46 -10.67
CA LYS A 186 -19.28 4.36 -11.47
C LYS A 186 -19.39 2.95 -12.01
N LEU A 187 -20.55 2.34 -11.80
CA LEU A 187 -20.93 1.07 -12.43
C LEU A 187 -21.86 1.37 -13.61
N PRO A 188 -21.62 0.75 -14.77
CA PRO A 188 -22.55 0.86 -15.90
C PRO A 188 -23.78 -0.02 -15.67
N MET A 189 -24.97 0.54 -15.89
CA MET A 189 -26.28 -0.08 -15.60
C MET A 189 -26.64 -1.30 -16.47
N LEU A 190 -25.95 -1.54 -17.59
CA LEU A 190 -26.36 -2.53 -18.60
C LEU A 190 -25.18 -3.33 -19.14
N TRP A 191 -24.20 -2.65 -19.74
CA TRP A 191 -23.00 -3.25 -20.33
C TRP A 191 -21.85 -2.24 -20.24
N GLY A 192 -20.76 -2.61 -19.56
CA GLY A 192 -19.56 -1.78 -19.50
C GLY A 192 -18.63 -2.14 -18.34
N SER A 193 -17.51 -1.43 -18.27
CA SER A 193 -16.52 -1.60 -17.22
C SER A 193 -16.75 -0.65 -16.05
N ALA A 194 -16.58 -1.16 -14.83
CA ALA A 194 -16.47 -0.31 -13.64
C ALA A 194 -15.37 0.73 -13.85
N LYS A 195 -15.61 1.97 -13.41
CA LYS A 195 -14.65 3.07 -13.54
C LYS A 195 -14.47 3.78 -12.22
N ILE A 196 -13.21 3.90 -11.80
CA ILE A 196 -12.82 4.80 -10.72
C ILE A 196 -12.81 6.22 -11.28
N THR A 197 -13.53 7.11 -10.61
CA THR A 197 -13.67 8.52 -11.00
C THR A 197 -12.85 9.46 -10.12
N SER A 198 -12.60 9.06 -8.86
CA SER A 198 -11.73 9.80 -7.95
C SER A 198 -11.19 8.86 -6.88
N LEU A 199 -9.98 9.16 -6.43
CA LEU A 199 -9.31 8.53 -5.30
C LEU A 199 -8.64 9.62 -4.47
N LYS A 200 -9.19 9.91 -3.29
CA LYS A 200 -8.59 10.81 -2.31
C LYS A 200 -7.99 10.01 -1.18
N THR A 201 -6.71 10.24 -0.88
CA THR A 201 -5.96 9.43 0.07
C THR A 201 -5.22 10.33 1.04
N THR A 202 -5.35 10.05 2.32
CA THR A 202 -4.56 10.61 3.41
C THR A 202 -3.58 9.54 3.89
N ILE A 203 -2.30 9.89 3.96
CA ILE A 203 -1.27 9.00 4.49
C ILE A 203 -0.71 9.64 5.75
N SER A 204 -0.83 8.95 6.88
CA SER A 204 -0.18 9.36 8.12
C SER A 204 0.83 8.33 8.56
N LEU A 205 1.97 8.80 9.08
CA LEU A 205 3.03 7.97 9.61
C LEU A 205 3.33 8.41 11.04
N GLU A 206 3.34 7.47 11.99
CA GLU A 206 3.62 7.78 13.38
C GLU A 206 5.11 8.01 13.62
N SER A 207 5.93 7.02 13.27
CA SER A 207 7.37 7.11 13.42
C SER A 207 8.12 6.29 12.37
N VAL A 208 9.41 6.54 12.30
CA VAL A 208 10.38 5.79 11.50
C VAL A 208 11.47 5.33 12.45
N THR A 209 11.93 4.09 12.28
CA THR A 209 13.17 3.62 12.91
C THR A 209 14.21 3.41 11.82
N SER A 210 15.41 3.95 12.00
CA SER A 210 16.49 3.80 11.02
C SER A 210 17.81 3.40 11.66
N ASP A 211 18.50 2.47 11.02
CA ASP A 211 19.90 2.14 11.27
C ASP A 211 20.63 2.03 9.92
N ILE A 212 20.87 3.19 9.33
CA ILE A 212 21.69 3.36 8.14
C ILE A 212 23.13 3.50 8.61
N THR A 213 24.03 2.66 8.10
CA THR A 213 25.45 2.64 8.48
C THR A 213 26.33 3.11 7.34
N GLY A 214 27.59 3.47 7.60
CA GLY A 214 28.50 3.81 6.51
C GLY A 214 28.34 5.22 5.92
N PHE A 215 27.54 6.08 6.55
CA PHE A 215 27.55 7.53 6.33
C PHE A 215 28.33 8.24 7.45
N MET A 216 29.48 8.81 7.12
CA MET A 216 30.41 9.50 8.03
C MET A 216 30.86 8.66 9.25
N GLY A 217 30.94 7.34 9.07
CA GLY A 217 31.34 6.35 10.09
C GLY A 217 30.29 6.07 11.17
N ASN A 218 30.45 5.03 11.99
CA ASN A 218 29.39 4.51 12.88
C ASN A 218 29.28 5.24 14.24
N GLY A 219 29.64 6.52 14.28
CA GLY A 219 29.77 7.33 15.50
C GLY A 219 28.50 8.08 15.92
N LYS A 220 28.67 9.13 16.73
CA LYS A 220 27.58 10.05 17.14
C LYS A 220 26.91 10.74 15.95
N ILE A 221 27.67 11.00 14.88
CA ILE A 221 27.19 11.66 13.65
C ILE A 221 26.17 10.76 12.95
N ASN A 222 26.45 9.46 12.80
CA ASN A 222 25.51 8.52 12.19
C ASN A 222 24.15 8.50 12.88
N ARG A 223 24.15 8.44 14.23
CA ARG A 223 22.90 8.47 15.00
C ARG A 223 22.12 9.78 14.83
N ALA A 224 22.81 10.92 14.75
CA ALA A 224 22.17 12.20 14.52
C ALA A 224 21.52 12.26 13.12
N ILE A 225 22.17 11.68 12.12
CA ILE A 225 21.66 11.62 10.75
C ILE A 225 20.45 10.71 10.64
N ASN A 226 20.51 9.50 11.20
CA ASN A 226 19.37 8.59 11.28
C ASN A 226 18.16 9.29 11.94
N SER A 227 18.35 9.89 13.12
CA SER A 227 17.28 10.62 13.81
C SER A 227 16.73 11.81 13.00
N GLN A 228 17.60 12.52 12.27
CA GLN A 228 17.17 13.62 11.41
C GLN A 228 16.37 13.11 10.19
N LEU A 229 16.81 12.02 9.57
CA LEU A 229 16.10 11.38 8.45
C LEU A 229 14.73 10.88 8.88
N GLU A 230 14.63 10.19 10.02
CA GLU A 230 13.36 9.74 10.62
C GLU A 230 12.37 10.89 10.73
N ASN A 231 12.81 12.00 11.34
CA ASN A 231 11.97 13.18 11.55
C ASN A 231 11.56 13.87 10.24
N ILE A 232 12.49 13.96 9.28
CA ILE A 232 12.20 14.53 7.96
C ILE A 232 11.16 13.69 7.22
N VAL A 233 11.25 12.37 7.29
CA VAL A 233 10.31 11.46 6.60
C VAL A 233 8.93 11.55 7.24
N VAL A 234 8.82 11.52 8.57
CA VAL A 234 7.54 11.69 9.29
C VAL A 234 6.90 13.03 8.93
N LYS A 235 7.64 14.14 9.03
CA LYS A 235 7.13 15.47 8.67
C LYS A 235 6.80 15.59 7.19
N GLY A 236 7.60 14.99 6.34
CA GLY A 236 7.42 14.98 4.89
C GLY A 236 6.14 14.28 4.51
N ILE A 237 5.86 13.10 5.08
CA ILE A 237 4.61 12.38 4.84
C ILE A 237 3.45 13.17 5.43
N ASN A 238 3.49 13.47 6.73
CA ASN A 238 2.37 14.08 7.43
C ASN A 238 2.03 15.50 6.94
N GLY A 239 3.03 16.26 6.49
CA GLY A 239 2.87 17.66 6.06
C GLY A 239 2.54 17.88 4.58
N ASN A 240 2.59 16.85 3.72
CA ASN A 240 2.40 17.00 2.27
C ASN A 240 1.20 16.22 1.72
N GLN A 241 0.11 16.14 2.47
CA GLN A 241 -1.06 15.30 2.15
C GLN A 241 -1.64 15.57 0.76
N ASP A 242 -1.81 16.84 0.37
CA ASP A 242 -2.42 17.19 -0.92
C ASP A 242 -1.57 16.70 -2.09
N ALA A 243 -0.26 16.95 -2.05
CA ALA A 243 0.69 16.52 -3.09
C ALA A 243 0.78 14.99 -3.17
N ILE A 244 0.78 14.31 -2.01
CA ILE A 244 0.77 12.85 -1.94
C ILE A 244 -0.53 12.29 -2.52
N SER A 245 -1.68 12.81 -2.10
CA SER A 245 -3.00 12.38 -2.59
C SER A 245 -3.12 12.56 -4.09
N GLU A 246 -2.72 13.72 -4.62
CA GLU A 246 -2.76 14.01 -6.06
C GLU A 246 -1.85 13.06 -6.85
N THR A 247 -0.62 12.84 -6.35
CA THR A 247 0.32 11.90 -6.96
C THR A 247 -0.25 10.49 -7.01
N ILE A 248 -0.86 10.03 -5.92
CA ILE A 248 -1.51 8.72 -5.80
C ILE A 248 -2.68 8.62 -6.78
N GLU A 249 -3.57 9.61 -6.80
CA GLU A 249 -4.74 9.64 -7.70
C GLU A 249 -4.30 9.56 -9.16
N ASN A 250 -3.36 10.41 -9.57
CA ASN A 250 -2.84 10.48 -10.93
C ASN A 250 -2.06 9.23 -11.35
N ALA A 251 -1.36 8.58 -10.43
CA ALA A 251 -0.58 7.37 -10.72
C ALA A 251 -1.43 6.10 -10.74
N ILE A 252 -2.51 6.04 -9.96
CA ILE A 252 -3.28 4.81 -9.72
C ILE A 252 -4.54 4.76 -10.56
N VAL A 253 -5.36 5.82 -10.54
CA VAL A 253 -6.68 5.82 -11.18
C VAL A 253 -6.60 5.43 -12.67
N PRO A 254 -5.65 5.97 -13.48
CA PRO A 254 -5.54 5.57 -14.88
C PRO A 254 -5.16 4.10 -15.07
N ARG A 255 -4.29 3.56 -14.20
CA ARG A 255 -3.82 2.17 -14.28
C ARG A 255 -4.93 1.19 -13.92
N VAL A 256 -5.63 1.45 -12.82
CA VAL A 256 -6.74 0.59 -12.40
C VAL A 256 -7.87 0.66 -13.42
N ASN A 257 -8.22 1.85 -13.93
CA ASN A 257 -9.20 1.98 -15.00
C ASN A 257 -8.79 1.24 -16.29
N LYS A 258 -7.49 1.20 -16.63
CA LYS A 258 -6.99 0.39 -17.74
C LYS A 258 -7.17 -1.11 -17.48
N MET A 259 -6.95 -1.58 -16.26
CA MET A 259 -7.18 -2.98 -15.87
C MET A 259 -8.66 -3.36 -15.88
N LEU A 260 -9.53 -2.44 -15.47
CA LEU A 260 -10.98 -2.64 -15.47
C LEU A 260 -11.58 -2.58 -16.87
N LYS A 261 -10.95 -1.87 -17.82
CA LYS A 261 -11.43 -1.72 -19.19
C LYS A 261 -11.56 -3.07 -19.89
N GLY A 262 -12.76 -3.35 -20.42
CA GLY A 262 -13.07 -4.59 -21.14
C GLY A 262 -13.34 -5.79 -20.24
N LYS A 263 -13.19 -5.65 -18.91
CA LYS A 263 -13.76 -6.59 -17.95
C LYS A 263 -15.19 -6.12 -17.68
N ASP A 264 -16.14 -7.04 -17.83
CA ASP A 264 -17.48 -6.81 -17.31
C ASP A 264 -17.43 -6.82 -15.78
N PHE A 265 -18.48 -6.26 -15.18
CA PHE A 265 -18.63 -6.18 -13.75
C PHE A 265 -18.52 -7.55 -13.06
N TRP A 266 -19.13 -8.59 -13.64
CA TRP A 266 -19.13 -9.96 -13.13
C TRP A 266 -17.75 -10.58 -13.09
N THR A 267 -16.90 -10.31 -14.08
CA THR A 267 -15.52 -10.78 -14.07
C THR A 267 -14.74 -10.21 -12.88
N VAL A 268 -15.05 -8.98 -12.46
CA VAL A 268 -14.44 -8.37 -11.27
C VAL A 268 -15.07 -8.95 -10.00
N VAL A 269 -16.39 -9.14 -9.98
CA VAL A 269 -17.14 -9.84 -8.93
C VAL A 269 -16.60 -11.25 -8.71
N ASP A 270 -16.44 -12.04 -9.76
CA ASP A 270 -15.94 -13.42 -9.76
C ASP A 270 -14.48 -13.49 -9.30
N LEU A 271 -13.65 -12.48 -9.62
CA LEU A 271 -12.30 -12.41 -9.08
C LEU A 271 -12.29 -12.28 -7.54
N ILE A 272 -13.36 -11.75 -6.95
CA ILE A 272 -13.54 -11.54 -5.50
C ILE A 272 -14.22 -12.73 -4.86
N LEU A 273 -15.28 -13.16 -5.52
CA LEU A 273 -16.14 -14.27 -5.13
C LEU A 273 -15.58 -15.61 -5.56
N ALA A 274 -14.38 -15.67 -6.15
CA ALA A 274 -13.54 -16.87 -6.22
C ALA A 274 -13.09 -17.34 -4.82
N SER A 275 -13.98 -17.29 -3.81
CA SER A 275 -14.30 -18.45 -3.00
C SER A 275 -15.01 -19.45 -3.92
N SER A 276 -14.32 -20.53 -4.28
CA SER A 276 -14.99 -21.62 -4.99
C SER A 276 -16.28 -22.04 -4.26
N ASP A 277 -17.33 -22.39 -5.00
CA ASP A 277 -18.58 -22.91 -4.43
C ASP A 277 -18.26 -24.03 -3.42
N GLY A 278 -18.64 -23.82 -2.15
CA GLY A 278 -18.41 -24.78 -1.07
C GLY A 278 -17.32 -24.39 -0.06
N GLU A 279 -16.61 -23.27 -0.23
CA GLU A 279 -15.66 -22.78 0.78
C GLU A 279 -16.37 -22.19 2.01
N SER A 280 -15.73 -22.33 3.18
CA SER A 280 -16.13 -21.72 4.47
C SER A 280 -15.15 -20.62 4.92
N GLU A 281 -15.51 -19.83 5.95
CA GLU A 281 -14.63 -18.81 6.53
C GLU A 281 -13.29 -19.39 6.99
N ASP A 282 -13.35 -20.60 7.55
CA ASP A 282 -12.24 -21.27 8.24
C ASP A 282 -11.38 -22.15 7.33
N ASP A 283 -11.81 -22.35 6.08
CA ASP A 283 -11.03 -23.17 5.14
C ASP A 283 -9.63 -22.57 4.93
N PRO A 284 -8.60 -23.39 4.74
CA PRO A 284 -7.27 -22.87 4.43
C PRO A 284 -7.30 -22.03 3.14
N ILE A 285 -6.53 -20.96 3.13
CA ILE A 285 -6.32 -20.14 1.93
C ILE A 285 -5.24 -20.79 1.10
N VAL A 286 -5.64 -21.34 -0.05
CA VAL A 286 -4.73 -21.94 -1.03
C VAL A 286 -4.38 -20.88 -2.07
N ILE A 287 -3.09 -20.76 -2.39
CA ILE A 287 -2.55 -19.93 -3.47
C ILE A 287 -1.76 -20.82 -4.43
N ASP A 288 -1.85 -20.57 -5.74
CA ASP A 288 -1.31 -21.45 -6.79
C ASP A 288 0.22 -21.32 -7.02
N CYS A 289 0.94 -20.96 -5.97
CA CYS A 289 2.35 -20.60 -6.04
C CYS A 289 3.07 -21.02 -4.76
N ASP A 290 4.36 -21.35 -4.90
CA ASP A 290 5.23 -21.66 -3.78
C ASP A 290 5.95 -20.38 -3.32
N PRO A 291 5.56 -19.78 -2.19
CA PRO A 291 6.19 -18.56 -1.67
C PRO A 291 7.58 -18.82 -1.06
N SER A 292 7.99 -20.10 -0.89
CA SER A 292 9.16 -20.49 -0.09
C SER A 292 10.51 -20.37 -0.81
N ALA A 293 10.52 -20.10 -2.12
CA ALA A 293 11.77 -19.85 -2.83
C ALA A 293 12.25 -18.41 -2.53
N ASP A 294 13.01 -18.21 -1.46
CA ASP A 294 13.78 -16.98 -1.30
C ASP A 294 14.95 -17.00 -2.29
N PRO A 295 14.93 -16.18 -3.36
CA PRO A 295 16.03 -16.16 -4.33
C PRO A 295 17.33 -15.57 -3.74
N TRP A 296 17.28 -15.02 -2.52
CA TRP A 296 18.38 -14.36 -1.84
C TRP A 296 18.78 -15.03 -0.50
N ALA A 297 18.20 -16.20 -0.16
CA ALA A 297 18.62 -17.00 1.00
C ALA A 297 19.98 -17.68 0.79
#